data_AF-A0A357I835-F1
#
_entry.id   AF-A0A357I835-F1
#
_cell.length_a   1.000
_cell.length_b   1.000
_cell.length_c   1.000
_cell.angle_alpha   90.00
_cell.angle_beta   90.00
_cell.angle_gamma   90.00
#
_symmetry.space_group_name_H-M   'P 1'
#
loop_
_entity.id
_entity.type
_entity.pdbx_description
1 polymer ?
#
loop_
_entity_poly.entity_id
_entity_poly.type
_entity_poly.pdbx_seq_one_letter_code
_entity_poly.pdbx_strand_id
1 'polypeptide(L)'
;TSELAQQAMARYRTYFETPDNGSGKAYLDDRYYRVDYGPVTYITLDSSNGDDSDISKDTNLYLAGEANGGEAPDFNPGSEQYQWLETQLADAQAHSLFTFVQFHHSPYSVGPHGYPSGENGQSAGEDAQSGQPMRVLTELFAKYGVDAVFSGHDEMYEHSLVDGVHFFDIGIGGDGLRGPYMGEDGLYEHATENPHQLFLAHLDAPEVWEGPRLMSGGKHYGHMEVNVLPGKGREWLAVLTPVYIFPLMDAEGVITSWERRLYEDSTVLFSSPTGCVTGKEKPQMSEFEMASQFAHSACSAATE
;
A
#
# COMPACT_ATOMS: atom_id res chain seq x y z
N THR A 1 -2.50 -14.01 22.50
CA THR A 1 -2.57 -15.43 22.13
C THR A 1 -3.92 -15.71 21.48
N SER A 2 -4.00 -16.73 20.62
CA SER A 2 -5.00 -16.93 19.55
C SER A 2 -6.46 -16.50 19.85
N GLU A 3 -6.97 -16.67 21.06
CA GLU A 3 -8.32 -16.24 21.45
C GLU A 3 -8.60 -14.75 21.19
N LEU A 4 -7.70 -13.85 21.57
CA LEU A 4 -7.90 -12.40 21.35
C LEU A 4 -7.88 -12.04 19.87
N ALA A 5 -7.08 -12.75 19.07
CA ALA A 5 -7.05 -12.60 17.62
C ALA A 5 -8.39 -13.03 17.01
N GLN A 6 -8.97 -14.14 17.47
CA GLN A 6 -10.29 -14.57 17.00
C GLN A 6 -11.41 -13.64 17.43
N GLN A 7 -11.34 -13.07 18.63
CA GLN A 7 -12.29 -12.04 19.05
C GLN A 7 -12.17 -10.78 18.18
N ALA A 8 -10.96 -10.39 17.78
CA ALA A 8 -10.76 -9.27 16.86
C ALA A 8 -11.36 -9.56 15.48
N MET A 9 -11.14 -10.76 14.93
CA MET A 9 -11.74 -11.18 13.66
C MET A 9 -13.26 -11.29 13.73
N ALA A 10 -13.81 -11.82 14.81
CA ALA A 10 -15.26 -11.88 15.01
C ALA A 10 -15.88 -10.46 15.05
N ARG A 11 -15.19 -9.48 15.66
CA ARG A 11 -15.61 -8.08 15.62
C ARG A 11 -15.54 -7.51 14.20
N TYR A 12 -14.45 -7.77 13.47
CA TYR A 12 -14.32 -7.34 12.07
C TYR A 12 -15.49 -7.87 11.21
N ARG A 13 -15.76 -9.18 11.29
CA ARG A 13 -16.87 -9.83 10.56
C ARG A 13 -18.27 -9.40 11.00
N THR A 14 -18.40 -8.63 12.09
CA THR A 14 -19.69 -8.03 12.47
C THR A 14 -20.03 -6.82 11.59
N TYR A 15 -19.02 -6.17 11.00
CA TYR A 15 -19.20 -4.95 10.21
C TYR A 15 -18.87 -5.14 8.73
N PHE A 16 -18.03 -6.12 8.40
CA PHE A 16 -17.52 -6.32 7.06
C PHE A 16 -17.81 -7.75 6.59
N GLU A 17 -18.23 -7.84 5.34
CA GLU A 17 -18.37 -9.07 4.58
C GLU A 17 -17.56 -8.90 3.30
N THR A 18 -16.84 -9.94 2.89
CA THR A 18 -16.00 -9.92 1.68
C THR A 18 -16.36 -11.09 0.76
N PRO A 19 -15.93 -11.06 -0.51
CA PRO A 19 -16.12 -12.19 -1.41
C PRO A 19 -15.48 -13.48 -0.88
N ASP A 20 -16.13 -14.61 -1.15
CA ASP A 20 -15.62 -15.94 -0.81
C ASP A 20 -14.28 -16.22 -1.50
N ASN A 21 -13.32 -16.75 -0.75
CA ASN A 21 -12.03 -17.17 -1.26
C ASN A 21 -12.00 -18.64 -1.73
N GLY A 22 -13.08 -19.38 -1.52
CA GLY A 22 -13.24 -20.75 -2.00
C GLY A 22 -12.45 -21.79 -1.20
N SER A 23 -11.88 -21.42 -0.04
CA SER A 23 -11.17 -22.35 0.85
C SER A 23 -12.10 -23.42 1.45
N GLY A 24 -13.39 -23.08 1.63
CA GLY A 24 -14.36 -23.89 2.36
C GLY A 24 -14.07 -23.99 3.88
N LYS A 25 -13.13 -23.17 4.38
CA LYS A 25 -12.69 -23.14 5.77
C LYS A 25 -13.18 -21.85 6.43
N ALA A 26 -14.15 -21.97 7.34
CA ALA A 26 -14.79 -20.81 7.99
C ALA A 26 -13.83 -19.84 8.72
N TYR A 27 -12.64 -20.32 9.12
CA TYR A 27 -11.64 -19.46 9.76
C TYR A 27 -10.86 -18.59 8.77
N LEU A 28 -10.84 -18.95 7.48
CA LEU A 28 -10.23 -18.20 6.39
C LEU A 28 -11.19 -17.23 5.71
N ASP A 29 -12.49 -17.31 5.99
CA ASP A 29 -13.49 -16.36 5.51
C ASP A 29 -13.07 -14.93 5.86
N ASP A 30 -13.25 -13.98 4.94
CA ASP A 30 -12.95 -12.55 5.15
C ASP A 30 -11.52 -12.15 5.46
N ARG A 31 -10.55 -13.07 5.29
CA ARG A 31 -9.12 -12.78 5.51
C ARG A 31 -8.41 -12.32 4.25
N TYR A 32 -8.56 -13.10 3.19
CA TYR A 32 -8.02 -12.80 1.86
C TYR A 32 -9.11 -13.10 0.84
N TYR A 33 -9.19 -12.27 -0.22
CA TYR A 33 -10.29 -12.32 -1.18
C TYR A 33 -9.93 -11.53 -2.44
N ARG A 34 -10.74 -11.71 -3.48
CA ARG A 34 -10.61 -10.99 -4.75
C ARG A 34 -11.86 -10.17 -5.04
N VAL A 35 -11.67 -8.97 -5.58
CA VAL A 35 -12.73 -8.13 -6.14
C VAL A 35 -12.34 -7.75 -7.55
N ASP A 36 -13.24 -8.00 -8.51
CA ASP A 36 -13.11 -7.45 -9.86
C ASP A 36 -14.06 -6.25 -9.99
N TYR A 37 -13.50 -5.10 -10.39
CA TYR A 37 -14.26 -3.87 -10.57
C TYR A 37 -13.94 -3.26 -11.94
N GLY A 38 -14.84 -3.51 -12.89
CA GLY A 38 -14.64 -3.10 -14.28
C GLY A 38 -13.36 -3.74 -14.86
N PRO A 39 -12.39 -2.96 -15.34
CA PRO A 39 -11.15 -3.48 -15.92
C PRO A 39 -10.06 -3.85 -14.89
N VAL A 40 -10.35 -3.69 -13.59
CA VAL A 40 -9.38 -3.85 -12.50
C VAL A 40 -9.68 -5.11 -11.70
N THR A 41 -8.62 -5.84 -11.35
CA THR A 41 -8.66 -6.87 -10.31
C THR A 41 -7.91 -6.39 -9.08
N TYR A 42 -8.57 -6.42 -7.93
CA TYR A 42 -7.98 -6.24 -6.61
C TYR A 42 -7.88 -7.59 -5.89
N ILE A 43 -6.69 -7.93 -5.40
CA ILE A 43 -6.45 -9.12 -4.57
C ILE A 43 -6.02 -8.66 -3.19
N THR A 44 -6.80 -9.01 -2.17
CA THR A 44 -6.50 -8.71 -0.77
C THR A 44 -5.89 -9.93 -0.10
N LEU A 45 -4.78 -9.75 0.60
CA LEU A 45 -4.11 -10.79 1.38
C LEU A 45 -4.17 -10.48 2.88
N ASP A 46 -4.27 -11.54 3.68
CA ASP A 46 -4.06 -11.48 5.13
C ASP A 46 -2.57 -11.63 5.40
N SER A 47 -1.93 -10.50 5.68
CA SER A 47 -0.53 -10.41 6.05
C SER A 47 -0.31 -10.50 7.57
N SER A 48 -1.26 -11.02 8.36
CA SER A 48 -1.15 -11.02 9.83
C SER A 48 -0.28 -12.13 10.41
N ASN A 49 0.26 -13.02 9.57
CA ASN A 49 1.12 -14.13 9.98
C ASN A 49 1.94 -14.62 8.78
N GLY A 50 3.09 -15.26 9.01
CA GLY A 50 3.87 -15.95 7.99
C GLY A 50 4.30 -17.37 8.40
N ASP A 51 5.55 -17.72 8.14
CA ASP A 51 6.11 -19.03 8.48
C ASP A 51 6.41 -19.09 9.98
N ASP A 52 5.47 -19.64 10.73
CA ASP A 52 5.53 -19.90 12.18
C ASP A 52 6.81 -20.63 12.65
N SER A 53 7.54 -21.30 11.75
CA SER A 53 8.79 -22.01 12.06
C SER A 53 10.05 -21.15 11.92
N ASP A 54 9.92 -19.96 11.32
CA ASP A 54 11.00 -19.04 11.03
C ASP A 54 10.52 -17.60 11.18
N ILE A 55 10.78 -17.01 12.36
CA ILE A 55 10.34 -15.64 12.70
C ILE A 55 10.77 -14.60 11.66
N SER A 56 11.87 -14.83 10.93
CA SER A 56 12.34 -13.90 9.89
C SER A 56 11.40 -13.80 8.69
N LYS A 57 10.44 -14.73 8.58
CA LYS A 57 9.43 -14.83 7.53
C LYS A 57 8.01 -14.63 8.07
N ASP A 58 7.86 -14.13 9.29
CA ASP A 58 6.59 -13.83 9.92
C ASP A 58 6.47 -12.33 10.17
N THR A 59 5.35 -11.76 9.74
CA THR A 59 5.03 -10.34 9.88
C THR A 59 4.49 -9.99 11.26
N ASN A 60 4.07 -10.94 12.11
CA ASN A 60 3.49 -10.62 13.40
C ASN A 60 3.73 -11.70 14.48
N LEU A 61 4.81 -11.52 15.24
CA LEU A 61 5.22 -12.46 16.29
C LEU A 61 4.32 -12.44 17.53
N TYR A 62 3.31 -11.54 17.59
CA TYR A 62 2.32 -11.51 18.67
C TYR A 62 1.10 -12.39 18.39
N LEU A 63 0.93 -12.81 17.15
CA LEU A 63 -0.15 -13.68 16.72
C LEU A 63 0.35 -15.10 16.60
N ALA A 64 -0.53 -16.06 16.84
CA ALA A 64 -0.24 -17.45 16.54
C ALA A 64 -0.82 -17.74 15.15
N GLY A 65 -0.01 -18.26 14.24
CA GLY A 65 -0.47 -18.77 12.96
C GLY A 65 -1.11 -20.16 13.08
N GLU A 66 -1.49 -20.71 11.93
CA GLU A 66 -2.14 -22.03 11.82
C GLU A 66 -1.30 -23.14 12.44
N ALA A 67 0.04 -23.10 12.30
CA ALA A 67 0.91 -24.14 12.83
C ALA A 67 1.06 -24.07 14.36
N ASN A 68 0.81 -22.90 14.94
CA ASN A 68 0.91 -22.63 16.37
C ASN A 68 -0.46 -22.52 17.08
N GLY A 69 -1.53 -23.04 16.46
CA GLY A 69 -2.87 -23.13 17.07
C GLY A 69 -3.69 -21.84 17.03
N GLY A 70 -3.33 -20.90 16.15
CA GLY A 70 -4.21 -19.81 15.73
C GLY A 70 -4.81 -20.04 14.35
N GLU A 71 -5.34 -18.98 13.76
CA GLU A 71 -6.09 -19.04 12.49
C GLU A 71 -5.65 -17.96 11.48
N ALA A 72 -4.58 -17.23 11.78
CA ALA A 72 -3.98 -16.31 10.83
C ALA A 72 -3.21 -17.14 9.78
N PRO A 73 -3.51 -17.00 8.48
CA PRO A 73 -2.94 -17.83 7.44
C PRO A 73 -1.47 -17.49 7.19
N ASP A 74 -0.68 -18.49 6.83
CA ASP A 74 0.65 -18.27 6.26
C ASP A 74 0.53 -17.76 4.82
N PHE A 75 1.34 -16.78 4.41
CA PHE A 75 1.44 -16.28 3.03
C PHE A 75 2.64 -16.83 2.25
N ASN A 76 3.51 -17.62 2.86
CA ASN A 76 4.75 -18.10 2.24
C ASN A 76 4.53 -19.18 1.17
N PRO A 77 5.50 -19.40 0.25
CA PRO A 77 5.41 -20.44 -0.77
C PRO A 77 5.03 -21.81 -0.21
N GLY A 78 3.97 -22.40 -0.79
CA GLY A 78 3.44 -23.69 -0.37
C GLY A 78 2.25 -23.61 0.58
N SER A 79 1.97 -22.44 1.18
CA SER A 79 0.77 -22.22 1.98
C SER A 79 -0.50 -22.21 1.13
N GLU A 80 -1.66 -22.34 1.77
CA GLU A 80 -2.96 -22.29 1.09
C GLU A 80 -3.23 -20.90 0.49
N GLN A 81 -2.96 -19.82 1.23
CA GLN A 81 -3.10 -18.46 0.74
C GLN A 81 -2.15 -18.18 -0.44
N TYR A 82 -0.91 -18.69 -0.42
CA TYR A 82 0.03 -18.52 -1.54
C TYR A 82 -0.45 -19.22 -2.81
N GLN A 83 -0.90 -20.47 -2.70
CA GLN A 83 -1.42 -21.24 -3.84
C GLN A 83 -2.70 -20.61 -4.41
N TRP A 84 -3.57 -20.10 -3.53
CA TRP A 84 -4.74 -19.32 -3.92
C TRP A 84 -4.34 -18.04 -4.67
N LEU A 85 -3.39 -17.27 -4.12
CA LEU A 85 -2.87 -16.05 -4.72
C LEU A 85 -2.30 -16.30 -6.11
N GLU A 86 -1.44 -17.32 -6.27
CA GLU A 86 -0.88 -17.66 -7.59
C GLU A 86 -1.97 -17.98 -8.61
N THR A 87 -3.04 -18.66 -8.19
CA THR A 87 -4.20 -18.94 -9.05
C THR A 87 -4.94 -17.67 -9.45
N GLN A 88 -5.18 -16.75 -8.50
CA GLN A 88 -5.85 -15.48 -8.80
C GLN A 88 -5.01 -14.57 -9.68
N LEU A 89 -3.69 -14.52 -9.47
CA LEU A 89 -2.77 -13.75 -10.29
C LEU A 89 -2.68 -14.28 -11.73
N ALA A 90 -2.64 -15.60 -11.90
CA ALA A 90 -2.66 -16.22 -13.23
C ALA A 90 -3.94 -15.88 -14.01
N ASP A 91 -5.08 -15.88 -13.33
CA ASP A 91 -6.35 -15.48 -13.94
C ASP A 91 -6.40 -13.98 -14.25
N ALA A 92 -5.97 -13.13 -13.31
CA ALA A 92 -5.93 -11.67 -13.50
C ALA A 92 -5.00 -11.27 -14.67
N GLN A 93 -3.83 -11.91 -14.79
CA GLN A 93 -2.92 -11.70 -15.93
C GLN A 93 -3.59 -12.00 -17.28
N ALA A 94 -4.50 -12.96 -17.32
CA ALA A 94 -5.18 -13.36 -18.56
C ALA A 94 -6.39 -12.48 -18.90
N HIS A 95 -7.03 -11.85 -17.90
CA HIS A 95 -8.37 -11.27 -18.05
C HIS A 95 -8.49 -9.80 -17.64
N SER A 96 -7.55 -9.27 -16.88
CA SER A 96 -7.63 -7.93 -16.28
C SER A 96 -6.69 -6.97 -16.99
N LEU A 97 -7.07 -5.70 -17.04
CA LEU A 97 -6.20 -4.66 -17.60
C LEU A 97 -5.24 -4.11 -16.56
N PHE A 98 -5.68 -4.03 -15.31
CA PHE A 98 -4.84 -3.68 -14.18
C PHE A 98 -5.04 -4.68 -13.06
N THR A 99 -3.93 -5.11 -12.45
CA THR A 99 -3.95 -5.98 -11.27
C THR A 99 -3.29 -5.26 -10.11
N PHE A 100 -4.07 -5.03 -9.06
CA PHE A 100 -3.60 -4.46 -7.82
C PHE A 100 -3.69 -5.48 -6.69
N VAL A 101 -2.70 -5.45 -5.79
CA VAL A 101 -2.69 -6.25 -4.57
C VAL A 101 -2.77 -5.31 -3.37
N GLN A 102 -3.42 -5.73 -2.30
CA GLN A 102 -3.42 -5.00 -1.04
C GLN A 102 -3.24 -5.91 0.17
N PHE A 103 -2.52 -5.42 1.17
CA PHE A 103 -2.31 -6.07 2.46
C PHE A 103 -1.81 -5.06 3.49
N HIS A 104 -1.75 -5.43 4.78
CA HIS A 104 -1.49 -4.44 5.83
C HIS A 104 -0.01 -4.03 5.94
N HIS A 105 0.91 -4.97 6.10
CA HIS A 105 2.31 -4.67 6.43
C HIS A 105 3.14 -4.28 5.20
N SER A 106 3.82 -3.13 5.24
CA SER A 106 4.55 -2.58 4.10
C SER A 106 5.91 -3.26 3.85
N PRO A 107 6.17 -3.88 2.68
CA PRO A 107 7.37 -4.68 2.45
C PRO A 107 8.63 -3.82 2.29
N TYR A 108 8.49 -2.65 1.67
CA TYR A 108 9.56 -1.71 1.38
C TYR A 108 9.23 -0.41 2.08
N SER A 109 9.88 -0.19 3.21
CA SER A 109 9.56 0.92 4.09
C SER A 109 10.81 1.35 4.85
N VAL A 110 10.93 2.66 5.06
CA VAL A 110 11.87 3.28 6.01
C VAL A 110 11.19 3.59 7.35
N GLY A 111 9.95 3.18 7.55
CA GLY A 111 9.21 3.36 8.79
C GLY A 111 9.62 2.43 9.94
N PRO A 112 8.95 2.57 11.10
CA PRO A 112 9.20 1.77 12.31
C PRO A 112 9.12 0.25 12.08
N HIS A 113 8.34 -0.19 11.09
CA HIS A 113 8.11 -1.60 10.76
C HIS A 113 8.88 -2.04 9.52
N GLY A 114 9.81 -1.20 9.03
CA GLY A 114 10.74 -1.50 7.96
C GLY A 114 11.97 -2.34 8.37
N TYR A 115 12.19 -2.56 9.67
CA TYR A 115 13.25 -3.46 10.16
C TYR A 115 12.96 -4.93 9.84
N PRO A 116 13.98 -5.81 9.74
CA PRO A 116 13.77 -7.26 9.70
C PRO A 116 12.92 -7.77 10.87
N SER A 117 12.15 -8.84 10.63
CA SER A 117 11.34 -9.44 11.68
C SER A 117 12.21 -10.05 12.79
N GLY A 118 11.86 -9.78 14.05
CA GLY A 118 12.58 -10.30 15.21
C GLY A 118 12.04 -9.85 16.56
N GLU A 119 12.52 -10.49 17.63
CA GLU A 119 12.01 -10.31 19.00
C GLU A 119 12.83 -9.30 19.82
N ASN A 120 14.00 -8.86 19.32
CA ASN A 120 14.91 -7.98 20.07
C ASN A 120 14.47 -6.51 20.04
N GLY A 121 13.46 -6.17 19.22
CA GLY A 121 12.85 -4.85 19.11
C GLY A 121 13.68 -3.82 18.35
N GLN A 122 13.07 -2.66 18.11
CA GLN A 122 13.59 -1.64 17.19
C GLN A 122 14.97 -1.10 17.59
N SER A 123 15.28 -1.07 18.89
CA SER A 123 16.61 -0.68 19.38
C SER A 123 17.73 -1.62 18.97
N ALA A 124 17.41 -2.85 18.56
CA ALA A 124 18.35 -3.84 18.03
C ALA A 124 18.28 -3.94 16.49
N GLY A 125 17.49 -3.08 15.84
CA GLY A 125 17.26 -3.15 14.41
C GLY A 125 16.34 -4.30 13.97
N GLU A 126 15.45 -4.75 14.85
CA GLU A 126 14.44 -5.79 14.59
C GLU A 126 13.04 -5.25 14.89
N ASP A 127 11.99 -5.86 14.32
CA ASP A 127 10.62 -5.52 14.66
C ASP A 127 9.71 -6.76 14.71
N ALA A 128 8.86 -6.85 15.72
CA ALA A 128 7.96 -7.99 15.89
C ALA A 128 6.69 -7.89 15.01
N GLN A 129 6.51 -6.76 14.32
CA GLN A 129 5.43 -6.52 13.36
C GLN A 129 5.97 -6.13 11.97
N SER A 130 7.13 -6.66 11.60
CA SER A 130 7.84 -6.25 10.39
C SER A 130 7.03 -6.49 9.11
N GLY A 131 7.11 -5.55 8.17
CA GLY A 131 6.60 -5.77 6.81
C GLY A 131 7.58 -6.48 5.87
N GLN A 132 8.88 -6.55 6.21
CA GLN A 132 9.90 -7.17 5.35
C GLN A 132 9.61 -8.61 4.89
N PRO A 133 9.03 -9.49 5.72
CA PRO A 133 8.65 -10.84 5.29
C PRO A 133 7.76 -10.87 4.03
N MET A 134 6.93 -9.85 3.80
CA MET A 134 6.06 -9.76 2.62
C MET A 134 6.85 -9.67 1.30
N ARG A 135 8.15 -9.33 1.34
CA ARG A 135 9.04 -9.33 0.17
C ARG A 135 9.16 -10.70 -0.51
N VAL A 136 8.82 -11.79 0.19
CA VAL A 136 8.76 -13.14 -0.39
C VAL A 136 7.80 -13.22 -1.60
N LEU A 137 6.80 -12.34 -1.66
CA LEU A 137 5.80 -12.32 -2.73
C LEU A 137 6.22 -11.48 -3.95
N THR A 138 7.30 -10.68 -3.86
CA THR A 138 7.69 -9.73 -4.90
C THR A 138 7.98 -10.42 -6.24
N GLU A 139 8.70 -11.54 -6.23
CA GLU A 139 8.99 -12.29 -7.46
C GLU A 139 7.70 -12.83 -8.10
N LEU A 140 6.74 -13.28 -7.29
CA LEU A 140 5.44 -13.76 -7.76
C LEU A 140 4.63 -12.62 -8.39
N PHE A 141 4.60 -11.46 -7.74
CA PHE A 141 3.93 -10.26 -8.25
C PHE A 141 4.52 -9.81 -9.59
N ALA A 142 5.85 -9.76 -9.70
CA ALA A 142 6.55 -9.42 -10.94
C ALA A 142 6.27 -10.44 -12.05
N LYS A 143 6.31 -11.75 -11.73
CA LYS A 143 6.02 -12.85 -12.65
C LYS A 143 4.63 -12.73 -13.30
N TYR A 144 3.63 -12.34 -12.51
CA TYR A 144 2.25 -12.22 -13.00
C TYR A 144 1.88 -10.81 -13.49
N GLY A 145 2.77 -9.83 -13.36
CA GLY A 145 2.54 -8.47 -13.85
C GLY A 145 1.57 -7.67 -12.98
N VAL A 146 1.67 -7.80 -11.65
CA VAL A 146 0.99 -6.89 -10.72
C VAL A 146 1.48 -5.47 -10.97
N ASP A 147 0.56 -4.53 -11.09
CA ASP A 147 0.91 -3.14 -11.39
C ASP A 147 1.31 -2.37 -10.12
N ALA A 148 0.53 -2.53 -9.06
CA ALA A 148 0.76 -1.87 -7.79
C ALA A 148 0.29 -2.71 -6.59
N VAL A 149 0.98 -2.49 -5.47
CA VAL A 149 0.67 -3.02 -4.15
C VAL A 149 0.36 -1.85 -3.23
N PHE A 150 -0.77 -1.92 -2.54
CA PHE A 150 -1.21 -0.93 -1.56
C PHE A 150 -1.12 -1.52 -0.15
N SER A 151 -0.30 -0.90 0.69
CA SER A 151 -0.13 -1.28 2.09
C SER A 151 -0.30 -0.09 3.03
N GLY A 152 -0.15 -0.35 4.33
CA GLY A 152 -0.24 0.66 5.39
C GLY A 152 0.78 0.37 6.48
N HIS A 153 0.30 0.33 7.71
CA HIS A 153 1.05 -0.12 8.90
C HIS A 153 2.11 0.87 9.42
N ASP A 154 2.96 1.43 8.56
CA ASP A 154 4.06 2.32 8.97
C ASP A 154 3.63 3.77 9.28
N GLU A 155 2.34 4.06 9.13
CA GLU A 155 1.74 5.36 9.42
C GLU A 155 2.37 6.50 8.59
N MET A 156 2.82 6.22 7.37
CA MET A 156 3.42 7.20 6.47
C MET A 156 2.95 7.06 5.03
N TYR A 157 3.38 8.02 4.19
CA TYR A 157 3.25 7.90 2.74
C TYR A 157 4.63 7.69 2.15
N GLU A 158 4.86 6.49 1.64
CA GLU A 158 6.08 6.08 0.97
C GLU A 158 5.75 5.32 -0.30
N HIS A 159 6.49 5.58 -1.37
CA HIS A 159 6.34 4.92 -2.66
C HIS A 159 7.68 4.34 -3.09
N SER A 160 7.68 3.06 -3.47
CA SER A 160 8.82 2.31 -3.97
C SER A 160 8.52 1.63 -5.31
N LEU A 161 9.56 1.33 -6.08
CA LEU A 161 9.44 0.55 -7.32
C LEU A 161 10.44 -0.62 -7.30
N VAL A 162 9.92 -1.85 -7.35
CA VAL A 162 10.73 -3.08 -7.31
C VAL A 162 10.26 -4.01 -8.42
N ASP A 163 11.18 -4.44 -9.28
CA ASP A 163 10.91 -5.36 -10.40
C ASP A 163 9.71 -4.96 -11.28
N GLY A 164 9.49 -3.66 -11.42
CA GLY A 164 8.41 -3.09 -12.23
C GLY A 164 7.06 -2.99 -11.50
N VAL A 165 6.96 -3.40 -10.24
CA VAL A 165 5.77 -3.30 -9.39
C VAL A 165 5.89 -2.09 -8.48
N HIS A 166 4.85 -1.24 -8.45
CA HIS A 166 4.79 -0.12 -7.52
C HIS A 166 4.35 -0.60 -6.13
N PHE A 167 5.03 -0.17 -5.08
CA PHE A 167 4.65 -0.46 -3.69
C PHE A 167 4.38 0.86 -2.97
N PHE A 168 3.17 1.04 -2.47
CA PHE A 168 2.77 2.23 -1.74
C PHE A 168 2.45 1.86 -0.29
N ASP A 169 3.18 2.44 0.67
CA ASP A 169 2.66 2.60 2.02
C ASP A 169 1.73 3.81 2.03
N ILE A 170 0.47 3.58 2.39
CA ILE A 170 -0.59 4.59 2.52
C ILE A 170 -1.12 4.55 3.97
N GLY A 171 -0.23 4.49 4.94
CA GLY A 171 -0.52 4.55 6.38
C GLY A 171 -1.07 5.89 6.88
N ILE A 172 -1.38 6.83 5.99
CA ILE A 172 -1.82 8.20 6.32
C ILE A 172 -3.33 8.34 6.56
N GLY A 173 -4.02 7.29 6.98
CA GLY A 173 -5.48 7.28 7.13
C GLY A 173 -6.03 7.98 8.39
N GLY A 174 -5.20 8.21 9.41
CA GLY A 174 -5.68 8.82 10.66
C GLY A 174 -4.89 8.52 11.94
N ASP A 175 -3.79 7.77 11.87
CA ASP A 175 -2.95 7.42 13.05
C ASP A 175 -1.77 8.41 13.24
N GLY A 176 -0.70 8.04 13.94
CA GLY A 176 0.33 8.96 14.43
C GLY A 176 1.13 9.75 13.39
N LEU A 177 0.95 9.53 12.09
CA LEU A 177 1.77 10.11 11.00
C LEU A 177 3.26 10.02 11.36
N ARG A 178 3.75 8.82 11.68
CA ARG A 178 5.12 8.62 12.21
C ARG A 178 6.19 9.09 11.24
N GLY A 179 7.38 9.32 11.78
CA GLY A 179 8.58 9.63 11.00
C GLY A 179 9.22 8.36 10.42
N PRO A 180 9.99 8.47 9.33
CA PRO A 180 10.92 7.42 8.96
C PRO A 180 11.93 7.20 10.09
N TYR A 181 12.32 5.96 10.32
CA TYR A 181 13.42 5.58 11.21
C TYR A 181 14.76 5.73 10.47
N MET A 182 15.00 6.95 9.96
CA MET A 182 16.31 7.36 9.47
C MET A 182 17.16 7.68 10.69
N GLY A 183 18.29 7.00 10.84
CA GLY A 183 19.30 7.43 11.81
C GLY A 183 19.85 8.80 11.40
N GLU A 184 19.36 9.87 12.04
CA GLU A 184 20.09 11.13 12.32
C GLU A 184 19.29 12.15 13.18
N ASP A 185 18.13 11.78 13.75
CA ASP A 185 17.49 12.53 14.85
C ASP A 185 18.00 12.12 16.25
N GLY A 186 18.82 11.06 16.30
CA GLY A 186 19.48 10.55 17.50
C GLY A 186 18.61 9.64 18.37
N LEU A 187 17.42 9.22 17.92
CA LEU A 187 16.54 8.36 18.73
C LEU A 187 16.88 6.86 18.64
N TYR A 188 17.48 6.40 17.54
CA TYR A 188 17.81 4.99 17.33
C TYR A 188 19.17 4.82 16.62
N GLU A 189 19.94 3.80 17.03
CA GLU A 189 21.29 3.53 16.51
C GLU A 189 21.30 2.82 15.14
N HIS A 190 20.15 2.36 14.66
CA HIS A 190 20.00 1.57 13.45
C HIS A 190 19.10 2.28 12.45
N ALA A 191 19.60 2.65 11.28
CA ALA A 191 18.76 3.18 10.20
C ALA A 191 18.04 2.05 9.46
N THR A 192 16.80 2.28 9.03
CA THR A 192 16.16 1.48 7.98
C THR A 192 16.57 2.05 6.61
N GLU A 193 16.92 1.16 5.68
CA GLU A 193 17.25 1.56 4.31
C GLU A 193 16.24 0.96 3.33
N ASN A 194 15.77 1.80 2.41
CA ASN A 194 14.96 1.37 1.28
C ASN A 194 15.60 1.89 -0.03
N PRO A 195 16.45 1.09 -0.69
CA PRO A 195 17.11 1.50 -1.94
C PRO A 195 16.14 1.61 -3.14
N HIS A 196 14.87 1.22 -2.96
CA HIS A 196 13.84 1.25 -4.00
C HIS A 196 12.88 2.44 -3.88
N GLN A 197 13.07 3.29 -2.87
CA GLN A 197 12.22 4.44 -2.60
C GLN A 197 12.28 5.43 -3.76
N LEU A 198 11.10 5.83 -4.24
CA LEU A 198 10.88 6.88 -5.23
C LEU A 198 10.39 8.17 -4.60
N PHE A 199 9.59 8.07 -3.53
CA PHE A 199 9.03 9.21 -2.81
C PHE A 199 8.79 8.87 -1.34
N LEU A 200 9.05 9.84 -0.47
CA LEU A 200 8.68 9.83 0.94
C LEU A 200 8.20 11.23 1.33
N ALA A 201 6.96 11.35 1.82
CA ALA A 201 6.36 12.66 2.12
C ALA A 201 7.23 13.53 3.05
N HIS A 202 7.95 12.91 4.01
CA HIS A 202 8.82 13.62 4.96
C HIS A 202 10.04 14.29 4.31
N LEU A 203 10.53 13.74 3.19
CA LEU A 203 11.72 14.26 2.51
C LEU A 203 11.34 15.06 1.27
N ASP A 204 10.39 14.54 0.48
CA ASP A 204 10.08 15.06 -0.84
C ASP A 204 8.93 16.07 -0.85
N ALA A 205 8.23 16.25 0.28
CA ALA A 205 7.27 17.33 0.50
C ALA A 205 7.67 18.21 1.70
N PRO A 206 8.80 18.93 1.64
CA PRO A 206 9.27 19.75 2.76
C PRO A 206 8.27 20.86 3.09
N GLU A 207 8.05 21.10 4.38
CA GLU A 207 7.20 22.18 4.85
C GLU A 207 7.77 23.56 4.49
N VAL A 208 6.91 24.44 3.99
CA VAL A 208 7.22 25.85 3.75
C VAL A 208 6.36 26.69 4.67
N TRP A 209 7.01 27.52 5.50
CA TRP A 209 6.35 28.36 6.50
C TRP A 209 6.54 29.84 6.22
N GLU A 210 5.48 30.64 6.45
CA GLU A 210 5.54 32.10 6.52
C GLU A 210 5.13 32.54 7.93
N GLY A 211 6.11 32.81 8.80
CA GLY A 211 5.85 33.01 10.22
C GLY A 211 5.21 31.75 10.83
N PRO A 212 4.06 31.84 11.54
CA PRO A 212 3.37 30.68 12.12
C PRO A 212 2.47 29.94 11.11
N ARG A 213 2.43 30.37 9.84
CA ARG A 213 1.50 29.86 8.84
C ARG A 213 2.17 28.81 7.94
N LEU A 214 1.62 27.59 7.91
CA LEU A 214 2.04 26.57 6.95
C LEU A 214 1.48 26.91 5.57
N MET A 215 2.38 27.06 4.58
CA MET A 215 2.02 27.46 3.22
C MET A 215 1.89 26.26 2.28
N SER A 216 2.81 25.29 2.39
CA SER A 216 2.82 24.07 1.58
C SER A 216 3.67 22.98 2.22
N GLY A 217 3.59 21.76 1.67
CA GLY A 217 4.36 20.61 2.11
C GLY A 217 3.92 20.06 3.47
N GLY A 218 4.73 19.16 4.01
CA GLY A 218 4.47 18.41 5.22
C GLY A 218 3.81 17.07 4.96
N LYS A 219 3.84 16.22 5.99
CA LYS A 219 3.08 14.98 6.06
C LYS A 219 1.68 15.28 6.58
N HIS A 220 0.67 14.75 5.91
CA HIS A 220 -0.74 14.99 6.22
C HIS A 220 -1.55 13.71 6.04
N TYR A 221 -2.71 13.66 6.70
CA TYR A 221 -3.68 12.60 6.47
C TYR A 221 -4.22 12.63 5.04
N GLY A 222 -4.55 11.46 4.50
CA GLY A 222 -4.88 11.33 3.10
C GLY A 222 -5.29 9.93 2.69
N HIS A 223 -5.28 9.70 1.38
CA HIS A 223 -5.57 8.41 0.76
C HIS A 223 -4.94 8.36 -0.64
N MET A 224 -4.88 7.16 -1.21
CA MET A 224 -4.58 6.98 -2.63
C MET A 224 -5.88 7.05 -3.44
N GLU A 225 -5.91 7.93 -4.44
CA GLU A 225 -6.98 7.99 -5.43
C GLU A 225 -6.52 7.30 -6.70
N VAL A 226 -7.28 6.30 -7.18
CA VAL A 226 -6.98 5.56 -8.41
C VAL A 226 -8.07 5.83 -9.44
N ASN A 227 -7.72 6.58 -10.49
CA ASN A 227 -8.64 6.88 -11.59
C ASN A 227 -8.32 6.00 -12.79
N VAL A 228 -9.25 5.13 -13.19
CA VAL A 228 -9.09 4.25 -14.36
C VAL A 228 -9.94 4.75 -15.52
N LEU A 229 -9.27 5.09 -16.62
CA LEU A 229 -9.85 5.82 -17.73
C LEU A 229 -9.55 5.11 -19.06
N PRO A 230 -10.50 5.09 -20.01
CA PRO A 230 -10.19 4.67 -21.38
C PRO A 230 -9.25 5.70 -22.03
N GLY A 231 -8.19 5.22 -22.66
CA GLY A 231 -7.26 6.00 -23.49
C GLY A 231 -7.72 6.13 -24.93
N LYS A 232 -6.79 6.46 -25.85
CA LYS A 232 -7.09 6.48 -27.28
C LYS A 232 -7.10 5.04 -27.83
N GLY A 233 -8.08 4.72 -28.67
CA GLY A 233 -8.18 3.38 -29.27
C GLY A 233 -8.61 2.31 -28.26
N ARG A 234 -7.76 1.29 -28.04
CA ARG A 234 -8.01 0.22 -27.05
C ARG A 234 -7.14 0.33 -25.80
N GLU A 235 -6.40 1.43 -25.65
CA GLU A 235 -5.56 1.65 -24.47
C GLU A 235 -6.41 2.07 -23.28
N TRP A 236 -5.96 1.72 -22.09
CA TRP A 236 -6.48 2.16 -20.80
C TRP A 236 -5.34 2.72 -19.98
N LEU A 237 -5.67 3.68 -19.14
CA LEU A 237 -4.72 4.24 -18.19
C LEU A 237 -5.29 4.19 -16.78
N ALA A 238 -4.43 3.94 -15.80
CA ALA A 238 -4.72 4.11 -14.39
C ALA A 238 -3.81 5.20 -13.82
N VAL A 239 -4.40 6.25 -13.25
CA VAL A 239 -3.68 7.34 -12.57
C VAL A 239 -3.80 7.15 -11.07
N LEU A 240 -2.69 6.82 -10.42
CA LEU A 240 -2.56 6.64 -8.98
C LEU A 240 -2.06 7.97 -8.42
N THR A 241 -2.91 8.65 -7.64
CA THR A 241 -2.67 9.99 -7.13
C THR A 241 -2.72 9.98 -5.61
N PRO A 242 -1.59 10.22 -4.92
CA PRO A 242 -1.59 10.37 -3.47
C PRO A 242 -2.19 11.73 -3.06
N VAL A 243 -3.33 11.67 -2.39
CA VAL A 243 -4.12 12.82 -1.95
C VAL A 243 -3.89 13.06 -0.46
N TYR A 244 -3.81 14.31 -0.04
CA TYR A 244 -3.76 14.67 1.37
C TYR A 244 -4.63 15.89 1.71
N ILE A 245 -4.98 16.02 2.98
CA ILE A 245 -5.81 17.09 3.53
C ILE A 245 -4.91 18.14 4.19
N PHE A 246 -4.79 19.31 3.57
CA PHE A 246 -3.91 20.38 4.01
C PHE A 246 -4.66 21.40 4.90
N PRO A 247 -4.11 21.81 6.06
CA PRO A 247 -4.68 22.86 6.89
C PRO A 247 -4.43 24.25 6.31
N LEU A 248 -5.48 25.01 6.07
CA LEU A 248 -5.37 26.42 5.70
C LEU A 248 -5.34 27.28 6.97
N MET A 249 -4.26 28.04 7.14
CA MET A 249 -4.03 28.88 8.30
C MET A 249 -4.14 30.38 7.97
N ASP A 250 -4.56 31.19 8.95
CA ASP A 250 -4.45 32.66 8.89
C ASP A 250 -3.02 33.15 9.20
N ALA A 251 -2.82 34.48 9.30
CA ALA A 251 -1.50 35.07 9.53
C ALA A 251 -0.94 34.76 10.94
N GLU A 252 -1.81 34.37 11.88
CA GLU A 252 -1.48 33.99 13.24
C GLU A 252 -1.24 32.48 13.39
N GLY A 253 -1.41 31.69 12.31
CA GLY A 253 -1.24 30.24 12.32
C GLY A 253 -2.48 29.48 12.79
N VAL A 254 -3.63 30.14 12.93
CA VAL A 254 -4.88 29.49 13.32
C VAL A 254 -5.47 28.77 12.11
N ILE A 255 -5.79 27.49 12.25
CA ILE A 255 -6.48 26.72 11.21
C ILE A 255 -7.88 27.29 11.01
N THR A 256 -8.17 27.71 9.77
CA THR A 256 -9.45 28.31 9.37
C THR A 256 -10.28 27.39 8.48
N SER A 257 -9.64 26.52 7.70
CA SER A 257 -10.30 25.53 6.83
C SER A 257 -9.31 24.44 6.40
N TRP A 258 -9.78 23.53 5.55
CA TRP A 258 -8.98 22.42 5.00
C TRP A 258 -9.12 22.39 3.48
N GLU A 259 -8.07 21.92 2.80
CA GLU A 259 -8.01 21.83 1.35
C GLU A 259 -7.50 20.45 0.93
N ARG A 260 -8.11 19.85 -0.09
CA ARG A 260 -7.59 18.67 -0.75
C ARG A 260 -6.38 19.06 -1.60
N ARG A 261 -5.22 18.46 -1.35
CA ARG A 261 -3.99 18.63 -2.13
C ARG A 261 -3.42 17.28 -2.56
N LEU A 262 -2.44 17.32 -3.45
CA LEU A 262 -1.79 16.15 -4.02
C LEU A 262 -0.30 16.19 -3.68
N TYR A 263 0.29 15.06 -3.32
CA TYR A 263 1.76 14.96 -3.34
C TYR A 263 2.24 14.89 -4.79
N GLU A 264 3.46 15.38 -5.04
CA GLU A 264 4.09 15.35 -6.38
C GLU A 264 4.62 13.96 -6.75
N ASP A 265 3.78 12.93 -6.59
CA ASP A 265 4.12 11.52 -6.78
C ASP A 265 2.99 10.76 -7.49
N SER A 266 2.37 11.40 -8.49
CA SER A 266 1.36 10.75 -9.31
C SER A 266 1.99 9.74 -10.26
N THR A 267 1.47 8.52 -10.27
CA THR A 267 1.93 7.43 -11.14
C THR A 267 0.88 7.15 -12.21
N VAL A 268 1.30 7.03 -13.47
CA VAL A 268 0.41 6.66 -14.59
C VAL A 268 0.82 5.29 -15.13
N LEU A 269 -0.13 4.38 -15.17
CA LEU A 269 0.01 3.03 -15.71
C LEU A 269 -0.77 2.92 -17.01
N PHE A 270 -0.28 2.11 -17.95
CA PHE A 270 -0.91 1.89 -19.25
C PHE A 270 -1.15 0.40 -19.49
N SER A 271 -2.29 0.06 -20.08
CA SER A 271 -2.64 -1.31 -20.44
C SER A 271 -3.46 -1.36 -21.73
N SER A 272 -3.41 -2.48 -22.45
CA SER A 272 -4.24 -2.70 -23.64
C SER A 272 -4.74 -4.16 -23.71
N PRO A 273 -6.01 -4.40 -24.16
CA PRO A 273 -6.58 -5.75 -24.29
C PRO A 273 -5.89 -6.67 -25.33
N THR A 274 -4.89 -6.18 -26.05
CA THR A 274 -4.12 -6.97 -27.01
C THR A 274 -2.78 -7.31 -26.39
N GLY A 275 -2.71 -8.50 -25.78
CA GLY A 275 -1.51 -9.22 -25.35
C GLY A 275 -0.26 -8.38 -25.09
N CYS A 276 -0.02 -8.07 -23.81
CA CYS A 276 1.28 -7.77 -23.22
C CYS A 276 2.24 -6.97 -24.13
N VAL A 277 2.12 -5.64 -24.10
CA VAL A 277 3.21 -4.76 -24.52
C VAL A 277 3.77 -4.10 -23.26
N THR A 278 4.86 -4.65 -22.75
CA THR A 278 5.70 -3.99 -21.73
C THR A 278 6.45 -2.84 -22.41
N GLY A 279 5.86 -1.65 -22.36
CA GLY A 279 6.48 -0.41 -22.80
C GLY A 279 6.24 0.70 -21.76
N LYS A 280 7.01 0.70 -20.68
CA LYS A 280 7.05 1.81 -19.72
C LYS A 280 8.04 2.86 -20.24
N GLU A 281 7.63 3.69 -21.21
CA GLU A 281 8.38 4.91 -21.52
C GLU A 281 8.01 6.01 -20.53
N LYS A 282 9.00 6.79 -20.08
CA LYS A 282 8.78 8.02 -19.31
C LYS A 282 7.88 8.95 -20.14
N PRO A 283 6.77 9.49 -19.58
CA PRO A 283 5.96 10.45 -20.31
C PRO A 283 6.81 11.69 -20.64
N GLN A 284 6.75 12.13 -21.90
CA GLN A 284 7.16 13.50 -22.23
C GLN A 284 6.16 14.46 -21.55
N MET A 285 6.65 15.60 -21.07
CA MET A 285 5.91 16.55 -20.20
C MET A 285 4.50 16.96 -20.69
N SER A 286 4.14 16.72 -21.95
CA SER A 286 2.81 17.01 -22.50
C SER A 286 1.69 16.06 -22.06
N GLU A 287 1.99 14.85 -21.57
CA GLU A 287 0.96 13.89 -21.14
C GLU A 287 0.46 14.18 -19.71
N PHE A 288 1.30 14.76 -18.87
CA PHE A 288 0.95 15.22 -17.51
C PHE A 288 -0.09 16.35 -17.56
N GLU A 289 0.00 17.25 -18.54
CA GLU A 289 -0.98 18.33 -18.74
C GLU A 289 -2.37 17.79 -19.12
N MET A 290 -2.44 16.65 -19.83
CA MET A 290 -3.74 16.02 -20.12
C MET A 290 -4.36 15.39 -18.87
N ALA A 291 -3.59 14.67 -18.05
CA ALA A 291 -4.10 14.07 -16.80
C ALA A 291 -4.63 15.15 -15.82
N SER A 292 -3.90 16.27 -15.72
CA SER A 292 -4.31 17.46 -14.97
C SER A 292 -5.62 18.09 -15.47
N GLN A 293 -5.81 18.18 -16.79
CA GLN A 293 -7.04 18.68 -17.40
C GLN A 293 -8.24 17.74 -17.20
N PHE A 294 -8.04 16.42 -17.22
CA PHE A 294 -9.12 15.46 -16.95
C PHE A 294 -9.55 15.49 -15.47
N ALA A 295 -8.62 15.65 -14.52
CA ALA A 295 -8.95 15.80 -13.10
C ALA A 295 -9.72 17.11 -12.81
N HIS A 296 -9.35 18.22 -13.44
CA HIS A 296 -10.08 19.49 -13.31
C HIS A 296 -11.48 19.45 -13.97
N SER A 297 -11.64 18.70 -15.08
CA SER A 297 -12.92 18.59 -15.77
C SER A 297 -13.92 17.68 -15.02
N ALA A 298 -13.46 16.70 -14.24
CA ALA A 298 -14.34 15.86 -13.42
C ALA A 298 -14.87 16.60 -12.19
N CYS A 299 -14.08 17.52 -11.61
CA CYS A 299 -14.49 18.29 -10.43
C CYS A 299 -15.49 19.42 -10.76
N SER A 300 -15.47 19.94 -12.00
CA SER A 300 -16.42 20.97 -12.45
C SER A 300 -17.78 20.42 -12.88
N ALA A 301 -17.92 19.11 -13.09
CA ALA A 301 -19.19 18.46 -13.45
C ALA A 301 -20.04 18.01 -12.25
N ALA A 302 -19.58 18.22 -11.01
CA ALA A 302 -20.29 17.84 -9.78
C ALA A 302 -21.05 19.01 -9.12
N THR A 303 -21.08 20.18 -9.75
CA THR A 303 -21.86 21.34 -9.33
C THR A 303 -22.73 21.88 -10.47
N GLU A 304 -23.75 21.11 -10.85
CA GLU A 304 -25.02 21.62 -11.41
C GLU A 304 -26.18 20.73 -10.94
#